data_AF-X1T0H4-F1
#
_entry.id   AF-X1T0H4-F1
#
_cell.length_a   1.000
_cell.length_b   1.000
_cell.length_c   1.000
_cell.angle_alpha   90.00
_cell.angle_beta   90.00
_cell.angle_gamma   90.00
#
_symmetry.space_group_name_H-M   'P 1'
#
loop_
_entity.id
_entity.type
_entity.pdbx_description
1 polymer ?
#
loop_
_entity_poly.entity_id
_entity_poly.type
_entity_poly.pdbx_seq_one_letter_code
_entity_poly.pdbx_strand_id
1 'polypeptide(L)'
;DAIDLPVKLGVSSGGEKYIQLSGQEKNLIHNDMMVSDLQGITSSIIYGPDKRTRIKPDTRNVLFVVYAPPGIEKSKVFQHLQDIQKYVHIIVPKSEVELLKVYECKE
;
A
#
# COMPACT_ATOMS: atom_id res chain seq x y z
N ASP A 1 -5.32 2.71 10.96
CA ASP A 1 -6.49 2.28 11.78
C ASP A 1 -7.03 0.92 11.39
N ALA A 2 -7.45 0.70 10.14
CA ALA A 2 -8.05 -0.57 9.69
C ALA A 2 -7.02 -1.68 9.35
N ILE A 3 -5.73 -1.36 9.36
CA ILE A 3 -4.63 -2.27 9.07
C ILE A 3 -4.27 -3.06 10.32
N ASP A 4 -4.12 -4.37 10.18
CA ASP A 4 -3.73 -5.28 11.25
C ASP A 4 -2.26 -5.71 11.11
N LEU A 5 -1.37 -5.04 11.84
CA LEU A 5 0.08 -5.20 11.70
C LEU A 5 0.56 -6.62 12.04
N PRO A 6 1.61 -7.14 11.37
CA PRO A 6 2.49 -6.44 10.44
C PRO A 6 1.97 -6.39 9.00
N VAL A 7 2.33 -5.32 8.30
CA VAL A 7 2.20 -5.25 6.84
C VAL A 7 3.32 -6.05 6.18
N LYS A 8 2.97 -6.85 5.18
CA LYS A 8 3.89 -7.70 4.41
C LYS A 8 3.78 -7.39 2.92
N LEU A 9 4.93 -7.36 2.26
CA LEU A 9 5.04 -7.37 0.80
C LEU A 9 5.21 -8.82 0.34
N GLY A 10 4.52 -9.21 -0.73
CA GLY A 10 4.60 -10.56 -1.28
C GLY A 10 4.31 -10.60 -2.77
N VAL A 11 4.44 -11.80 -3.33
CA VAL A 11 4.12 -12.11 -4.73
C VAL A 11 3.03 -13.17 -4.72
N SER A 12 1.96 -12.94 -5.48
CA SER A 12 0.79 -13.81 -5.53
C SER A 12 1.10 -15.15 -6.21
N SER A 13 0.58 -16.22 -5.62
CA SER A 13 0.56 -17.56 -6.21
C SER A 13 -0.57 -17.74 -7.23
N GLY A 14 -1.52 -16.81 -7.32
CA GLY A 14 -2.68 -16.81 -8.23
C GLY A 14 -3.95 -17.44 -7.64
N GLY A 15 -3.90 -17.89 -6.39
CA GLY A 15 -5.05 -18.48 -5.68
C GLY A 15 -5.68 -17.57 -4.63
N GLU A 16 -4.99 -16.48 -4.26
CA GLU A 16 -5.44 -15.57 -3.23
C GLU A 16 -6.60 -14.70 -3.74
N LYS A 17 -7.46 -14.25 -2.81
CA LYS A 17 -8.64 -13.46 -3.12
C LYS A 17 -8.81 -12.29 -2.20
N TYR A 18 -9.39 -11.22 -2.72
CA TYR A 18 -9.82 -10.09 -1.90
C TYR A 18 -10.98 -9.33 -2.53
N ILE A 19 -11.65 -8.52 -1.71
CA ILE A 19 -12.74 -7.66 -2.15
C ILE A 19 -12.17 -6.31 -2.56
N GLN A 20 -12.29 -5.95 -3.83
CA GLN A 20 -11.86 -4.64 -4.35
C GLN A 20 -12.78 -3.52 -3.85
N LEU A 21 -12.36 -2.26 -3.98
CA LEU A 21 -13.20 -1.09 -3.62
C LEU A 21 -14.62 -1.13 -4.21
N SER A 22 -14.77 -1.68 -5.42
CA SER A 22 -16.07 -1.87 -6.09
C SER A 22 -17.02 -2.82 -5.34
N GLY A 23 -16.51 -3.62 -4.40
CA GLY A 23 -17.24 -4.67 -3.70
C GLY A 23 -17.20 -6.03 -4.39
N GLN A 24 -16.55 -6.15 -5.54
CA GLN A 24 -16.38 -7.44 -6.22
C GLN A 24 -15.21 -8.23 -5.62
N GLU A 25 -15.40 -9.54 -5.47
CA GLU A 25 -14.30 -10.45 -5.17
C GLU A 25 -13.44 -10.66 -6.42
N LYS A 26 -12.12 -10.63 -6.22
CA LYS A 26 -11.14 -10.84 -7.28
C LYS A 26 -10.10 -11.86 -6.83
N ASN A 27 -9.84 -12.84 -7.70
CA ASN A 27 -8.68 -13.70 -7.58
C ASN A 27 -7.45 -12.94 -8.09
N LEU A 28 -6.36 -12.95 -7.34
CA LEU A 28 -5.11 -12.35 -7.78
C LEU A 28 -4.53 -13.09 -8.99
N ILE A 29 -3.81 -12.35 -9.83
CA ILE A 29 -3.06 -12.92 -10.94
C ILE A 29 -1.77 -13.49 -10.37
N HIS A 30 -1.40 -14.69 -10.81
CA HIS A 30 -0.11 -15.28 -10.49
C HIS A 30 1.03 -14.30 -10.84
N ASN A 31 2.01 -14.16 -9.94
CA ASN A 31 3.12 -13.20 -10.01
C ASN A 31 2.74 -11.71 -9.89
N ASP A 32 1.50 -11.37 -9.52
CA ASP A 32 1.18 -10.00 -9.13
C ASP A 32 1.83 -9.67 -7.77
N MET A 33 2.36 -8.46 -7.64
CA MET A 33 2.89 -7.99 -6.36
C MET A 33 1.73 -7.51 -5.50
N MET A 34 1.72 -7.96 -4.25
CA MET A 34 0.64 -7.69 -3.31
C MET A 34 1.17 -7.22 -1.96
N VAL A 35 0.34 -6.46 -1.26
CA VAL A 35 0.53 -6.15 0.15
C VAL A 35 -0.60 -6.76 0.96
N SER A 36 -0.25 -7.33 2.10
CA SER A 36 -1.17 -7.93 3.04
C SER A 36 -0.87 -7.49 4.47
N ASP A 37 -1.87 -7.65 5.32
CA ASP A 37 -1.79 -7.51 6.77
C ASP A 37 -2.18 -8.86 7.42
N LEU A 38 -2.37 -8.92 8.74
CA LEU A 38 -2.76 -10.17 9.42
C LEU A 38 -4.15 -10.69 9.03
N GLN A 39 -5.03 -9.85 8.48
CA GLN A 39 -6.40 -10.24 8.10
C GLN A 39 -6.51 -10.62 6.62
N GLY A 40 -5.58 -10.16 5.78
CA GLY A 40 -5.51 -10.58 4.38
C GLY A 40 -4.90 -9.53 3.47
N ILE A 41 -5.16 -9.66 2.17
CA ILE A 41 -4.66 -8.72 1.16
C ILE A 41 -5.30 -7.34 1.35
N THR A 42 -4.48 -6.30 1.28
CA THR A 42 -4.89 -4.90 1.36
C THR A 42 -4.76 -4.20 0.01
N SER A 43 -3.86 -4.66 -0.87
CA SER A 43 -3.76 -4.18 -2.25
C SER A 43 -2.94 -5.12 -3.14
N SER A 44 -3.10 -4.96 -4.46
CA SER A 44 -2.14 -5.46 -5.46
C SER A 44 -1.85 -4.42 -6.53
N ILE A 45 -0.82 -4.63 -7.35
CA ILE A 45 -0.48 -3.69 -8.43
C ILE A 45 -1.57 -3.63 -9.48
N ILE A 46 -2.02 -4.78 -9.96
CA ILE A 46 -2.93 -4.85 -11.11
C ILE A 46 -4.35 -4.44 -10.73
N TYR A 47 -4.79 -4.82 -9.53
CA TYR A 47 -6.19 -4.66 -9.12
C TYR A 47 -6.41 -3.59 -8.06
N GLY A 48 -5.34 -2.98 -7.56
CA GLY A 48 -5.40 -1.85 -6.65
C GLY A 48 -5.84 -2.23 -5.22
N PRO A 49 -6.33 -1.26 -4.44
CA PRO A 49 -6.62 -1.44 -3.03
C PRO A 49 -7.89 -2.25 -2.75
N ASP A 50 -7.91 -2.87 -1.58
CA ASP A 50 -9.05 -3.60 -1.06
C ASP A 50 -10.11 -2.68 -0.42
N LYS A 51 -11.29 -3.24 -0.20
CA LYS A 51 -12.44 -2.52 0.38
C LYS A 51 -12.34 -2.32 1.89
N ARG A 52 -11.74 -3.26 2.63
CA ARG A 52 -11.71 -3.28 4.10
C ARG A 52 -10.81 -2.16 4.61
N THR A 53 -9.64 -1.95 4.01
CA THR A 53 -8.62 -1.03 4.51
C THR A 53 -8.65 0.36 3.87
N ARG A 54 -9.65 0.64 3.04
CA ARG A 54 -9.85 1.95 2.40
C ARG A 54 -9.90 3.09 3.42
N ILE A 55 -9.38 4.24 3.01
CA ILE A 55 -9.51 5.49 3.76
C ILE A 55 -10.99 5.88 3.87
N LYS A 56 -11.40 6.33 5.05
CA LYS A 56 -12.75 6.80 5.40
C LYS A 56 -12.67 8.21 6.01
N PRO A 57 -13.79 8.95 6.10
CA PRO A 57 -13.79 10.30 6.69
C PRO A 57 -13.25 10.39 8.12
N ASP A 58 -13.33 9.30 8.89
CA ASP A 58 -12.88 9.19 10.27
C ASP A 58 -11.46 8.62 10.43
N THR A 59 -10.77 8.31 9.33
CA THR A 59 -9.39 7.79 9.36
C THR A 59 -8.42 8.80 9.96
N ARG A 60 -7.62 8.35 10.92
CA ARG A 60 -6.59 9.13 11.61
C ARG A 60 -5.18 8.72 11.22
N ASN A 61 -4.94 7.43 11.01
CA ASN A 61 -3.65 6.91 10.58
C ASN A 61 -3.74 6.32 9.16
N VAL A 62 -2.90 6.83 8.26
CA VAL A 62 -2.84 6.46 6.85
C VAL A 62 -1.51 5.80 6.51
N LEU A 63 -1.55 4.80 5.63
CA LEU A 63 -0.37 4.15 5.06
C LEU A 63 -0.37 4.38 3.56
N PHE A 64 0.72 4.95 3.03
CA PHE A 64 0.96 5.07 1.60
C PHE A 64 2.00 4.04 1.17
N VAL A 65 1.67 3.28 0.12
CA VAL A 65 2.57 2.29 -0.47
C VAL A 65 2.86 2.72 -1.91
N VAL A 66 4.13 2.86 -2.23
CA VAL A 66 4.61 3.13 -3.59
C VAL A 66 5.42 1.93 -4.02
N TYR A 67 5.07 1.39 -5.19
CA TYR A 67 5.79 0.31 -5.83
C TYR A 67 6.57 0.88 -7.00
N ALA A 68 7.81 0.43 -7.15
CA ALA A 68 8.68 0.87 -8.22
C ALA A 68 9.20 -0.35 -8.99
N PRO A 69 9.02 -0.41 -10.32
CA PRO A 69 9.61 -1.47 -11.12
C PRO A 69 11.15 -1.36 -11.12
N PRO A 70 11.86 -2.45 -11.48
CA PRO A 70 13.31 -2.41 -11.68
C PRO A 70 13.73 -1.27 -12.63
N GLY A 71 14.83 -0.61 -12.32
CA GLY A 71 15.35 0.54 -13.08
C GLY A 71 14.89 1.91 -12.56
N ILE A 72 13.97 1.96 -11.59
CA ILE A 72 13.64 3.20 -10.88
C ILE A 72 14.54 3.33 -9.65
N GLU A 73 15.28 4.44 -9.57
CA GLU A 73 16.16 4.70 -8.44
C GLU A 73 15.38 4.86 -7.13
N LYS A 74 15.93 4.29 -6.05
CA LYS A 74 15.46 4.47 -4.67
C LYS A 74 15.20 5.93 -4.29
N SER A 75 16.09 6.81 -4.72
CA SER A 75 16.04 8.25 -4.48
C SER A 75 14.74 8.85 -4.99
N LYS A 76 14.28 8.42 -6.18
CA LYS A 76 13.03 8.87 -6.81
C LYS A 76 11.81 8.35 -6.08
N VAL A 77 11.84 7.09 -5.64
CA VAL A 77 10.76 6.51 -4.82
C VAL A 77 10.63 7.23 -3.49
N PHE A 78 11.76 7.50 -2.83
CA PHE A 78 11.78 8.23 -1.57
C PHE A 78 11.30 9.67 -1.75
N GLN A 79 11.72 10.36 -2.81
CA GLN A 79 11.21 11.69 -3.14
C GLN A 79 9.70 11.68 -3.36
N HIS A 80 9.18 10.68 -4.06
CA HIS A 80 7.74 10.56 -4.29
C HIS A 80 6.95 10.37 -2.99
N LEU A 81 7.46 9.54 -2.05
CA LEU A 81 6.86 9.41 -0.72
C LEU A 81 6.88 10.73 0.06
N GLN A 82 7.96 11.51 -0.02
CA GLN A 82 8.03 12.84 0.58
C GLN A 82 7.04 13.82 -0.05
N ASP A 83 6.80 13.72 -1.35
CA ASP A 83 5.83 14.59 -2.02
C ASP A 83 4.40 14.26 -1.59
N ILE A 84 4.05 12.98 -1.45
CA ILE A 84 2.77 12.56 -0.85
C ILE A 84 2.63 13.12 0.56
N GLN A 85 3.67 12.97 1.40
CA GLN A 85 3.69 13.55 2.76
C GLN A 85 3.42 15.07 2.73
N LYS A 86 4.11 15.83 1.87
CA LYS A 86 3.91 17.28 1.75
C LYS A 86 2.47 17.60 1.38
N TYR A 87 1.87 16.89 0.43
CA TYR A 87 0.48 17.12 0.04
C TYR A 87 -0.51 16.84 1.18
N VAL A 88 -0.29 15.77 1.95
CA VAL A 88 -1.10 15.49 3.15
C VAL A 88 -0.97 16.62 4.17
N HIS A 89 0.24 17.13 4.39
CA HIS A 89 0.51 18.19 5.36
C HIS A 89 -0.14 19.53 4.97
N ILE A 90 -0.33 19.81 3.68
CA ILE A 90 -1.09 21.00 3.23
C ILE A 90 -2.53 20.94 3.74
N ILE A 91 -3.14 19.75 3.72
CA ILE A 91 -4.55 19.56 4.09
C ILE A 91 -4.69 19.38 5.61
N VAL A 92 -3.72 18.72 6.24
CA VAL A 92 -3.70 18.42 7.68
C VAL A 92 -2.36 18.86 8.27
N PRO A 93 -2.14 20.14 8.57
CA PRO A 93 -0.84 20.68 9.02
C PRO A 93 -0.31 20.12 10.35
N LYS A 94 -1.14 19.40 11.10
CA LYS A 94 -0.74 18.74 12.35
C LYS A 94 -0.46 17.25 12.17
N SER A 95 -0.46 16.74 10.94
CA SER A 95 -0.14 15.32 10.67
C SER A 95 1.33 15.05 10.97
N GLU A 96 1.60 13.92 11.60
CA GLU A 96 2.97 13.45 11.87
C GLU A 96 3.32 12.25 10.99
N VAL A 97 4.62 12.02 10.78
CA VAL A 97 5.14 10.88 10.02
C VAL A 97 5.74 9.88 10.98
N GLU A 98 5.08 8.72 11.15
CA GLU A 98 5.62 7.63 11.95
C GLU A 98 6.73 6.87 11.22
N LEU A 99 6.56 6.62 9.91
CA LEU A 99 7.52 5.88 9.09
C LEU A 99 7.55 6.40 7.66
N LEU A 100 8.77 6.63 7.15
CA LEU A 100 9.03 6.96 5.75
C LEU A 100 10.28 6.20 5.31
N LYS A 101 10.09 5.08 4.60
CA LYS A 101 11.19 4.17 4.24
C LYS A 101 10.94 3.50 2.90
N VAL A 102 12.03 3.32 2.14
CA VAL A 102 12.04 2.50 0.93
C VAL A 102 12.76 1.20 1.22
N TYR A 103 12.10 0.10 0.86
CA TYR A 103 12.64 -1.25 0.94
C TYR A 103 13.02 -1.71 -0.46
N GLU A 104 14.13 -2.42 -0.56
CA GLU A 104 14.62 -3.02 -1.79
C GLU A 104 14.76 -4.51 -1.55
N CYS A 105 14.44 -5.32 -2.56
CA CYS A 105 14.79 -6.72 -2.52
C CYS A 105 16.31 -6.79 -2.61
N LYS A 106 16.95 -7.35 -1.58
CA LYS A 106 18.37 -7.68 -1.70
C LYS A 106 18.49 -8.81 -2.72
N GLU A 107 19.41 -8.66 -3.67
CA GLU A 107 19.87 -9.76 -4.51
C GLU A 107 20.37 -10.94 -3.67
#